data_AF-A0A813QNE1-F1
#
_entry.id   AF-A0A813QNE1-F1
#
_cell.length_a   1.000
_cell.length_b   1.000
_cell.length_c   1.000
_cell.angle_alpha   90.00
_cell.angle_beta   90.00
_cell.angle_gamma   90.00
#
_symmetry.space_group_name_H-M   'P 1'
#
loop_
_entity.id
_entity.type
_entity.pdbx_description
1 polymer ?
#
loop_
_entity_poly.entity_id
_entity_poly.type
_entity_poly.pdbx_seq_one_letter_code
_entity_poly.pdbx_strand_id
1 'polypeptide(L)'
;MSAIPVYVPTLQADKNDIQEFVRFIYKHEQLLKEYGAIKIQLNIDCNLALKKRRTNLLTPPISTYITKINKDYPIYSVERNDNNVELIERNSLVHDEADFWTSLSCLNNKQRQLNTSLMPNTSLFLEKQSHTRFDIHRVPGQSLLKLAGRAAVQKYTPCLKRAHEPGAIFPLTCTQQHLFSLDYHHEGGVHFWYIIPHSERRALQTLLDKQNISACLDHGKIFIDPTILEKYYIRYHRITQSPNEFVVLSAGTLSQCFTMHASYSESIVFALPSWIEEEHASISTASCRCDIPHDSLSITCDLNLFTRDLIEEYTTSNLDNVINDDLDIVTNYDTPMTAMSTPCNLDHNSLHGI
;
A
#
# COMPACT_ATOMS: atom_id res chain seq x y z
N MET A 1 -0.49 -25.48 -4.10
CA MET A 1 0.60 -24.65 -3.52
C MET A 1 0.06 -24.09 -2.22
N SER A 2 0.76 -24.31 -1.11
CA SER A 2 0.35 -23.82 0.23
C SER A 2 0.28 -22.29 0.19
N ALA A 3 -0.86 -21.74 0.61
CA ALA A 3 -1.12 -20.30 0.65
C ALA A 3 -0.44 -19.68 1.89
N ILE A 4 0.89 -19.64 1.88
CA ILE A 4 1.63 -18.91 2.91
C ILE A 4 1.49 -17.42 2.57
N PRO A 5 0.95 -16.57 3.47
CA PRO A 5 0.92 -15.14 3.23
C PRO A 5 2.36 -14.64 3.07
N VAL A 6 2.65 -14.06 1.89
CA VAL A 6 3.97 -13.50 1.63
C VAL A 6 3.99 -12.09 2.23
N TYR A 7 4.83 -11.92 3.25
CA TYR A 7 5.03 -10.62 3.89
C TYR A 7 5.67 -9.64 2.92
N VAL A 8 5.12 -8.44 2.87
CA VAL A 8 5.69 -7.36 2.07
C VAL A 8 7.01 -6.88 2.71
N PRO A 9 8.06 -6.60 1.90
CA PRO A 9 9.30 -6.05 2.39
C PRO A 9 9.12 -4.76 3.20
N THR A 10 9.92 -4.62 4.26
CA THR A 10 10.04 -3.36 5.02
C THR A 10 11.35 -2.69 4.64
N LEU A 11 11.26 -1.51 4.06
CA LEU A 11 12.40 -0.67 3.71
C LEU A 11 12.70 0.30 4.86
N GLN A 12 13.98 0.55 5.11
CA GLN A 12 14.40 1.63 6.00
C GLN A 12 14.62 2.89 5.17
N ALA A 13 14.13 4.03 5.66
CA ALA A 13 14.35 5.33 5.03
C ALA A 13 15.03 6.29 6.01
N ASP A 14 16.13 6.89 5.56
CA ASP A 14 16.86 7.91 6.30
C ASP A 14 16.35 9.33 6.00
N LYS A 15 17.00 10.33 6.60
CA LYS A 15 16.66 11.74 6.40
C LYS A 15 16.74 12.19 4.94
N ASN A 16 17.69 11.68 4.15
CA ASN A 16 17.83 12.05 2.74
C ASN A 16 16.73 11.38 1.91
N ASP A 17 16.43 10.13 2.20
CA ASP A 17 15.37 9.38 1.53
C ASP A 17 14.01 10.08 1.67
N ILE A 18 13.67 10.60 2.85
CA ILE A 18 12.40 11.33 3.06
C ILE A 18 12.37 12.74 2.43
N GLN A 19 13.53 13.34 2.12
CA GLN A 19 13.56 14.62 1.41
C GLN A 19 13.21 14.44 -0.07
N GLU A 20 13.68 13.34 -0.65
CA GLU A 20 13.44 12.91 -2.03
C GLU A 20 12.48 11.71 -2.07
N PHE A 21 11.39 11.77 -1.31
CA PHE A 21 10.60 10.58 -0.98
C PHE A 21 9.94 9.89 -2.18
N VAL A 22 9.41 10.66 -3.14
CA VAL A 22 8.86 10.10 -4.38
C VAL A 22 9.94 9.35 -5.16
N ARG A 23 11.16 9.89 -5.20
CA ARG A 23 12.31 9.26 -5.86
C ARG A 23 12.75 8.00 -5.11
N PHE A 24 12.77 8.03 -3.78
CA PHE A 24 13.03 6.84 -2.96
C PHE A 24 12.02 5.72 -3.27
N ILE A 25 10.73 6.05 -3.35
CA ILE A 25 9.67 5.10 -3.71
C ILE A 25 9.90 4.56 -5.12
N TYR A 26 10.21 5.43 -6.09
CA TYR A 26 10.45 5.04 -7.49
C TYR A 26 11.61 4.03 -7.62
N LYS A 27 12.71 4.22 -6.88
CA LYS A 27 13.83 3.25 -6.85
C LYS A 27 13.41 1.83 -6.42
N HIS A 28 12.31 1.71 -5.68
CA HIS A 28 11.79 0.46 -5.16
C HIS A 28 10.48 0.03 -5.86
N GLU A 29 10.15 0.64 -7.00
CA GLU A 29 8.89 0.40 -7.69
C GLU A 29 8.72 -1.07 -8.12
N GLN A 30 9.80 -1.80 -8.39
CA GLN A 30 9.70 -3.22 -8.71
C GLN A 30 9.04 -4.04 -7.59
N LEU A 31 9.31 -3.69 -6.32
CA LEU A 31 8.65 -4.31 -5.17
C LEU A 31 7.16 -3.92 -5.12
N LEU A 32 6.84 -2.67 -5.43
CA LEU A 32 5.44 -2.22 -5.55
C LEU A 32 4.69 -3.00 -6.63
N LYS A 33 5.31 -3.32 -7.77
CA LYS A 33 4.71 -4.13 -8.84
C LYS A 33 4.51 -5.58 -8.42
N GLU A 34 5.48 -6.16 -7.72
CA GLU A 34 5.44 -7.56 -7.27
C GLU A 34 4.38 -7.77 -6.17
N TYR A 35 4.39 -6.92 -5.14
CA TYR A 35 3.61 -7.10 -3.91
C TYR A 35 2.33 -6.24 -3.87
N GLY A 36 2.18 -5.28 -4.77
CA GLY A 36 1.15 -4.24 -4.71
C GLY A 36 1.40 -3.19 -3.62
N ALA A 37 2.42 -3.37 -2.77
CA ALA A 37 2.73 -2.44 -1.69
C ALA A 37 4.19 -2.56 -1.23
N ILE A 38 4.65 -1.57 -0.47
CA ILE A 38 5.86 -1.62 0.35
C ILE A 38 5.57 -1.01 1.72
N LYS A 39 6.27 -1.48 2.76
CA LYS A 39 6.29 -0.81 4.06
C LYS A 39 7.58 -0.02 4.20
N ILE A 40 7.51 1.18 4.76
CA ILE A 40 8.69 2.03 5.02
C ILE A 40 8.73 2.38 6.50
N GLN A 41 9.82 1.99 7.16
CA GLN A 41 10.14 2.37 8.53
C GLN A 41 11.15 3.53 8.48
N LEU A 42 10.87 4.58 9.24
CA LEU A 42 11.76 5.73 9.32
C LEU A 42 12.87 5.49 10.34
N ASN A 43 14.08 5.94 9.98
CA ASN A 43 15.18 6.09 10.93
C ASN A 43 14.91 7.25 11.91
N ILE A 44 15.62 7.25 13.03
CA ILE A 44 15.41 8.18 14.14
C ILE A 44 15.74 9.66 13.79
N ASP A 45 16.53 9.87 12.75
CA ASP A 45 16.97 11.19 12.26
C ASP A 45 15.97 11.84 11.28
N CYS A 46 14.95 11.09 10.87
CA CYS A 46 13.85 11.58 10.03
C CYS A 46 13.01 12.63 10.76
N ASN A 47 12.83 13.79 10.14
CA ASN A 47 12.06 14.88 10.71
C ASN A 47 10.75 15.10 9.94
N LEU A 48 9.63 14.97 10.64
CA LEU A 48 8.29 15.15 10.09
C LEU A 48 7.72 16.55 10.45
N ALA A 49 6.98 17.16 9.53
CA ALA A 49 6.33 18.44 9.72
C ALA A 49 4.99 18.32 10.47
N LEU A 50 4.93 17.64 11.62
CA LEU A 50 3.66 17.40 12.32
C LEU A 50 3.13 18.65 13.07
N LYS A 51 1.80 18.80 13.11
CA LYS A 51 1.10 19.82 13.92
C LYS A 51 1.28 19.53 15.42
N LYS A 52 1.66 20.55 16.20
CA LYS A 52 1.88 20.43 17.67
C LYS A 52 0.61 20.15 18.46
N ARG A 53 -0.53 20.67 18.00
CA ARG A 53 -1.84 20.42 18.61
C ARG A 53 -2.70 19.71 17.57
N ARG A 54 -3.19 18.54 17.93
CA ARG A 54 -4.31 17.93 17.21
C ARG A 54 -5.53 18.73 17.66
N THR A 55 -6.20 19.40 16.73
CA THR A 55 -7.54 19.88 17.01
C THR A 55 -8.34 18.69 17.52
N ASN A 56 -9.20 18.87 18.52
CA ASN A 56 -10.14 17.83 18.94
C ASN A 56 -11.10 17.62 17.77
N LEU A 57 -10.69 16.77 16.82
CA LEU A 57 -11.46 16.37 15.65
C LEU A 57 -12.52 15.39 16.15
N LEU A 58 -13.53 15.95 16.83
CA LEU A 58 -14.71 15.25 17.29
C LEU A 58 -15.59 14.98 16.07
N THR A 59 -15.18 13.99 15.29
CA THR A 59 -16.04 13.40 14.25
C THR A 59 -16.77 12.21 14.86
N PRO A 60 -18.10 12.12 14.74
CA PRO A 60 -18.79 10.88 15.03
C PRO A 60 -18.40 9.81 14.00
N PRO A 61 -18.44 8.52 14.35
CA PRO A 61 -18.25 7.45 13.39
C PRO A 61 -19.32 7.54 12.29
N ILE A 62 -18.94 7.17 11.07
CA ILE A 62 -19.90 7.11 9.96
C ILE A 62 -20.91 5.99 10.28
N SER A 63 -22.18 6.18 9.90
CA SER A 63 -23.24 5.16 9.99
C SER A 63 -23.07 4.09 8.91
N THR A 64 -21.90 3.46 8.88
CA THR A 64 -21.55 2.36 7.97
C THR A 64 -21.43 1.07 8.75
N TYR A 65 -21.97 0.00 8.16
CA TYR A 65 -22.05 -1.31 8.77
C TYR A 65 -21.56 -2.37 7.80
N ILE A 66 -21.01 -3.45 8.35
CA ILE A 66 -20.78 -4.68 7.63
C ILE A 66 -21.81 -5.75 7.98
N THR A 67 -22.20 -6.51 6.97
CA THR A 67 -23.09 -7.68 7.09
C THR A 67 -22.51 -8.83 6.27
N LYS A 68 -22.57 -10.05 6.79
CA LYS A 68 -22.12 -11.23 6.04
C LYS A 68 -23.07 -11.50 4.87
N ILE A 69 -22.56 -11.53 3.64
CA ILE A 69 -23.39 -11.69 2.42
C ILE A 69 -23.97 -13.11 2.33
N ASN A 70 -23.18 -14.11 2.69
CA ASN A 70 -23.56 -15.51 2.62
C ASN A 70 -23.00 -16.27 3.83
N LYS A 71 -23.75 -17.23 4.37
CA LYS A 71 -23.30 -18.09 5.47
C LYS A 71 -22.04 -18.87 5.13
N ASP A 72 -21.91 -19.30 3.86
CA ASP A 72 -20.85 -20.21 3.40
C ASP A 72 -19.58 -19.49 2.91
N TYR A 73 -19.63 -18.17 2.71
CA TYR A 73 -18.53 -17.37 2.18
C TYR A 73 -18.22 -16.20 3.12
N PRO A 74 -17.00 -16.08 3.64
CA PRO A 74 -16.63 -15.01 4.56
C PRO A 74 -16.35 -13.69 3.81
N ILE A 75 -17.35 -13.24 3.05
CA ILE A 75 -17.40 -11.96 2.33
C ILE A 75 -18.52 -11.15 2.96
N TYR A 76 -18.22 -9.89 3.27
CA TYR A 76 -19.11 -8.98 3.98
C TYR A 76 -19.46 -7.80 3.07
N SER A 77 -20.75 -7.43 2.98
CA SER A 77 -21.17 -6.19 2.33
C SER A 77 -20.93 -5.03 3.27
N VAL A 78 -20.64 -3.86 2.70
CA VAL A 78 -20.48 -2.61 3.44
C VAL A 78 -21.55 -1.64 2.97
N GLU A 79 -22.44 -1.29 3.87
CA GLU A 79 -23.62 -0.48 3.59
C GLU A 79 -23.69 0.70 4.53
N ARG A 80 -24.12 1.84 4.00
CA ARG A 80 -24.46 2.99 4.81
C ARG A 80 -25.91 2.83 5.23
N ASN A 81 -26.15 2.78 6.53
CA ASN A 81 -27.50 2.65 7.07
C ASN A 81 -27.93 4.02 7.62
N ASP A 82 -28.90 4.65 6.96
CA ASP A 82 -29.50 5.89 7.43
C ASP A 82 -30.81 5.66 8.22
N ASN A 83 -31.36 4.42 8.28
CA ASN A 83 -32.62 4.10 8.98
C ASN A 83 -32.69 2.64 9.56
N ASN A 84 -33.04 2.55 10.84
CA ASN A 84 -33.36 1.35 11.66
C ASN A 84 -32.19 0.45 12.13
N VAL A 85 -32.17 0.28 13.47
CA VAL A 85 -31.08 -0.20 14.35
C VAL A 85 -31.44 -1.57 14.91
N GLU A 86 -31.78 -2.55 14.09
CA GLU A 86 -32.49 -3.72 14.64
C GLU A 86 -31.64 -4.86 15.20
N LEU A 87 -30.34 -4.99 14.93
CA LEU A 87 -29.44 -5.89 15.69
C LEU A 87 -27.96 -5.49 15.53
N ILE A 88 -27.53 -4.47 16.27
CA ILE A 88 -26.10 -4.09 16.34
C ILE A 88 -25.38 -4.99 17.34
N GLU A 89 -24.40 -5.74 16.86
CA GLU A 89 -23.47 -6.44 17.75
C GLU A 89 -22.42 -5.45 18.28
N ARG A 90 -22.26 -5.36 19.61
CA ARG A 90 -21.16 -4.59 20.19
C ARG A 90 -19.85 -5.24 19.81
N ASN A 91 -18.86 -4.41 19.50
CA ASN A 91 -17.49 -4.87 19.27
C ASN A 91 -17.05 -5.76 20.45
N SER A 92 -16.71 -7.01 20.14
CA SER A 92 -15.98 -7.87 21.08
C SER A 92 -14.56 -7.32 21.23
N LEU A 93 -13.92 -7.57 22.38
CA LEU A 93 -12.51 -7.23 22.55
C LEU A 93 -11.70 -7.95 21.47
N VAL A 94 -10.99 -7.18 20.65
CA VAL A 94 -10.07 -7.71 19.64
C VAL A 94 -8.69 -7.75 20.29
N HIS A 95 -8.20 -8.95 20.63
CA HIS A 95 -6.87 -9.08 21.25
C HIS A 95 -5.77 -9.30 20.22
N ASP A 96 -6.09 -9.89 19.07
CA ASP A 96 -5.18 -10.09 17.94
C ASP A 96 -5.94 -10.21 16.60
N GLU A 97 -5.19 -10.52 15.54
CA GLU A 97 -5.73 -10.69 14.19
C GLU A 97 -6.66 -11.90 14.04
N ALA A 98 -6.38 -13.01 14.73
CA ALA A 98 -7.20 -14.22 14.65
C ALA A 98 -8.53 -14.02 15.37
N ASP A 99 -8.52 -13.34 16.52
CA ASP A 99 -9.70 -12.94 17.27
C ASP A 99 -10.58 -12.00 16.44
N PHE A 100 -10.00 -11.05 15.71
CA PHE A 100 -10.74 -10.18 14.81
C PHE A 100 -11.53 -10.99 13.76
N TRP A 101 -10.87 -11.88 13.01
CA TRP A 101 -11.55 -12.68 11.98
C TRP A 101 -12.56 -13.65 12.57
N THR A 102 -12.24 -14.29 13.70
CA THR A 102 -13.18 -15.15 14.43
C THR A 102 -14.42 -14.37 14.83
N SER A 103 -14.27 -13.15 15.35
CA SER A 103 -15.40 -12.28 15.72
C SER A 103 -16.32 -11.96 14.52
N LEU A 104 -15.76 -11.77 13.33
CA LEU A 104 -16.56 -11.53 12.12
C LEU A 104 -17.24 -12.79 11.60
N SER A 105 -16.56 -13.94 11.68
CA SER A 105 -17.11 -15.21 11.22
C SER A 105 -18.40 -15.60 11.96
N CYS A 106 -18.52 -15.18 13.23
CA CYS A 106 -19.65 -15.40 14.12
C CYS A 106 -20.83 -14.42 13.91
N LEU A 107 -20.73 -13.46 12.98
CA LEU A 107 -21.84 -12.55 12.62
C LEU A 107 -23.00 -13.34 11.99
N ASN A 108 -23.88 -13.87 12.82
CA ASN A 108 -25.07 -14.63 12.42
C ASN A 108 -26.20 -13.67 11.96
N ASN A 109 -26.07 -13.11 10.75
CA ASN A 109 -26.98 -12.11 10.15
C ASN A 109 -27.06 -10.76 10.90
N LYS A 110 -26.19 -10.53 11.88
CA LYS A 110 -26.11 -9.26 12.60
C LYS A 110 -25.26 -8.24 11.82
N GLN A 111 -25.49 -6.97 12.13
CA GLN A 111 -24.68 -5.87 11.61
C GLN A 111 -23.61 -5.48 12.62
N ARG A 112 -22.42 -5.15 12.12
CA ARG A 112 -21.33 -4.56 12.91
C ARG A 112 -20.93 -3.22 12.31
N GLN A 113 -20.81 -2.20 13.15
CA GLN A 113 -20.36 -0.88 12.71
C GLN A 113 -18.87 -0.90 12.34
N LEU A 114 -18.49 -0.17 11.29
CA LEU A 114 -17.08 -0.07 10.89
C LEU A 114 -16.24 0.74 11.88
N ASN A 115 -16.85 1.65 12.64
CA ASN A 115 -16.17 2.53 13.61
C ASN A 115 -15.00 3.33 13.02
N THR A 116 -15.19 3.82 11.80
CA THR A 116 -14.23 4.68 11.10
C THR A 116 -14.84 6.02 10.71
N SER A 117 -13.99 7.03 10.59
CA SER A 117 -14.29 8.30 9.93
C SER A 117 -13.18 8.64 8.94
N LEU A 118 -13.57 9.06 7.74
CA LEU A 118 -12.68 9.62 6.72
C LEU A 118 -12.89 11.13 6.70
N MET A 119 -11.80 11.88 6.74
CA MET A 119 -11.81 13.35 6.79
C MET A 119 -10.98 13.87 5.62
N PRO A 120 -11.56 13.97 4.41
CA PRO A 120 -10.90 14.55 3.26
C PRO A 120 -10.48 16.01 3.54
N ASN A 121 -9.44 16.49 2.85
CA ASN A 121 -8.90 17.84 3.02
C ASN A 121 -8.45 18.16 4.47
N THR A 122 -8.24 17.13 5.29
CA THR A 122 -7.81 17.28 6.69
C THR A 122 -6.48 16.57 6.87
N SER A 123 -5.54 17.26 7.53
CA SER A 123 -4.18 16.78 7.70
C SER A 123 -3.64 17.11 9.09
N LEU A 124 -2.86 16.20 9.67
CA LEU A 124 -2.06 16.43 10.87
C LEU A 124 -0.63 16.89 10.54
N PHE A 125 -0.24 16.87 9.27
CA PHE A 125 0.96 17.55 8.79
C PHE A 125 0.71 19.06 8.63
N LEU A 126 1.74 19.84 8.90
CA LEU A 126 1.81 21.27 8.62
C LEU A 126 2.19 21.43 7.16
N GLU A 127 1.37 22.17 6.43
CA GLU A 127 1.72 22.66 5.10
C GLU A 127 2.87 23.68 5.26
N LYS A 128 4.11 23.21 5.06
CA LYS A 128 5.33 24.00 5.27
C LYS A 128 6.13 24.11 3.98
N GLN A 129 6.69 25.30 3.76
CA GLN A 129 7.60 25.54 2.64
C GLN A 129 9.03 25.03 2.90
N SER A 130 9.37 24.56 4.10
CA SER A 130 10.74 24.12 4.41
C SER A 130 10.99 22.69 3.90
N HIS A 131 12.05 22.53 3.11
CA HIS A 131 12.51 21.23 2.62
C HIS A 131 13.19 20.36 3.69
N THR A 132 13.44 20.91 4.89
CA THR A 132 14.17 20.20 5.95
C THR A 132 13.34 19.14 6.68
N ARG A 133 12.01 19.15 6.49
CA ARG A 133 11.08 18.20 7.12
C ARG A 133 10.16 17.62 6.06
N PHE A 134 9.83 16.35 6.21
CA PHE A 134 8.83 15.71 5.37
C PHE A 134 7.46 16.32 5.63
N ASP A 135 6.79 16.68 4.55
CA ASP A 135 5.45 17.23 4.52
C ASP A 135 4.64 16.48 3.45
N ILE A 136 3.62 15.75 3.89
CA ILE A 136 2.78 14.91 3.03
C ILE A 136 2.10 15.71 1.91
N HIS A 137 1.80 17.01 2.13
CA HIS A 137 1.13 17.88 1.16
C HIS A 137 1.94 18.07 -0.13
N ARG A 138 3.26 17.85 -0.07
CA ARG A 138 4.16 18.03 -1.22
C ARG A 138 4.21 16.82 -2.14
N VAL A 139 3.79 15.65 -1.67
CA VAL A 139 3.94 14.37 -2.39
C VAL A 139 3.31 14.42 -3.79
N PRO A 140 2.05 14.89 -3.99
CA PRO A 140 1.48 14.99 -5.32
C PRO A 140 2.29 15.89 -6.26
N GLY A 141 2.75 17.05 -5.76
CA GLY A 141 3.51 18.02 -6.56
C GLY A 141 4.97 17.62 -6.85
N GLN A 142 5.50 16.62 -6.14
CA GLN A 142 6.80 16.00 -6.43
C GLN A 142 6.66 14.77 -7.33
N SER A 143 5.44 14.28 -7.53
CA SER A 143 5.11 13.12 -8.35
C SER A 143 4.83 13.49 -9.82
N LEU A 144 4.53 12.48 -10.65
CA LEU A 144 4.16 12.68 -12.05
C LEU A 144 2.95 13.61 -12.21
N LEU A 145 2.07 13.68 -11.19
CA LEU A 145 0.92 14.61 -11.18
C LEU A 145 1.32 16.08 -11.34
N LYS A 146 2.59 16.44 -11.11
CA LYS A 146 3.14 17.77 -11.41
C LYS A 146 2.88 18.21 -12.85
N LEU A 147 2.87 17.28 -13.81
CA LEU A 147 2.60 17.56 -15.23
C LEU A 147 1.17 18.08 -15.48
N ALA A 148 0.21 17.72 -14.62
CA ALA A 148 -1.16 18.23 -14.70
C ALA A 148 -1.29 19.71 -14.27
N GLY A 149 -0.21 20.31 -13.78
CA GLY A 149 -0.16 21.70 -13.35
C GLY A 149 -0.69 21.93 -11.93
N ARG A 150 -0.31 23.08 -11.36
CA ARG A 150 -0.54 23.42 -9.94
C ARG A 150 -2.01 23.34 -9.51
N ALA A 151 -2.93 23.82 -10.36
CA ALA A 151 -4.36 23.82 -10.03
C ALA A 151 -4.96 22.41 -9.95
N ALA A 152 -4.47 21.47 -10.77
CA ALA A 152 -4.88 20.07 -10.68
C ALA A 152 -4.26 19.39 -9.46
N VAL A 153 -2.96 19.60 -9.22
CA VAL A 153 -2.22 19.05 -8.08
C VAL A 153 -2.90 19.42 -6.74
N GLN A 154 -3.38 20.66 -6.60
CA GLN A 154 -4.06 21.14 -5.40
C GLN A 154 -5.38 20.43 -5.09
N LYS A 155 -5.97 19.70 -6.04
CA LYS A 155 -7.17 18.89 -5.80
C LYS A 155 -6.83 17.59 -5.04
N TYR A 156 -5.60 17.10 -5.14
CA TYR A 156 -5.13 15.91 -4.43
C TYR A 156 -4.66 16.30 -3.03
N THR A 157 -5.58 16.25 -2.08
CA THR A 157 -5.34 16.64 -0.70
C THR A 157 -5.25 15.41 0.21
N PRO A 158 -4.57 15.51 1.37
CA PRO A 158 -4.57 14.41 2.32
C PRO A 158 -5.96 14.13 2.89
N CYS A 159 -6.18 12.87 3.23
CA CYS A 159 -7.34 12.39 3.96
C CYS A 159 -6.90 11.83 5.31
N LEU A 160 -7.37 12.44 6.39
CA LEU A 160 -7.16 11.91 7.73
C LEU A 160 -8.19 10.80 8.01
N LYS A 161 -7.69 9.67 8.48
CA LYS A 161 -8.47 8.48 8.81
C LYS A 161 -8.45 8.27 10.31
N ARG A 162 -9.63 8.10 10.90
CA ARG A 162 -9.81 7.85 12.32
C ARG A 162 -10.47 6.50 12.52
N ALA A 163 -9.82 5.62 13.27
CA ALA A 163 -10.45 4.47 13.91
C ALA A 163 -10.88 4.87 15.32
N HIS A 164 -12.16 4.68 15.64
CA HIS A 164 -12.70 5.09 16.94
C HIS A 164 -12.51 4.04 18.03
N GLU A 165 -12.46 2.77 17.65
CA GLU A 165 -12.49 1.63 18.58
C GLU A 165 -11.65 0.45 18.04
N PRO A 166 -11.31 -0.53 18.91
CA PRO A 166 -10.78 -1.82 18.50
C PRO A 166 -11.63 -2.51 17.42
N GLY A 167 -10.96 -3.08 16.42
CA GLY A 167 -11.60 -3.75 15.30
C GLY A 167 -12.29 -2.81 14.33
N ALA A 168 -11.94 -1.52 14.29
CA ALA A 168 -12.43 -0.62 13.25
C ALA A 168 -11.93 -1.06 11.87
N ILE A 169 -12.81 -0.98 10.87
CA ILE A 169 -12.62 -1.57 9.54
C ILE A 169 -12.55 -0.50 8.46
N PHE A 170 -11.55 -0.62 7.60
CA PHE A 170 -11.40 0.05 6.33
C PHE A 170 -11.65 -0.97 5.21
N PRO A 171 -12.80 -0.88 4.52
CA PRO A 171 -13.20 -1.81 3.47
C PRO A 171 -12.23 -1.95 2.30
N LEU A 172 -12.43 -2.99 1.50
CA LEU A 172 -11.70 -3.21 0.25
C LEU A 172 -11.97 -2.10 -0.75
N THR A 173 -10.93 -1.39 -1.14
CA THR A 173 -11.00 -0.25 -2.06
C THR A 173 -9.70 -0.13 -2.86
N CYS A 174 -9.79 0.61 -3.96
CA CYS A 174 -8.65 1.16 -4.66
C CYS A 174 -8.72 2.68 -4.57
N THR A 175 -7.58 3.34 -4.71
CA THR A 175 -7.53 4.80 -4.83
C THR A 175 -8.29 5.29 -6.06
N GLN A 176 -8.76 6.53 -6.00
CA GLN A 176 -9.37 7.19 -7.16
C GLN A 176 -8.38 7.24 -8.32
N GLN A 177 -8.88 7.05 -9.54
CA GLN A 177 -8.08 6.99 -10.78
C GLN A 177 -6.95 5.95 -10.75
N HIS A 178 -7.03 4.97 -9.84
CA HIS A 178 -6.02 3.91 -9.67
C HIS A 178 -4.61 4.45 -9.40
N LEU A 179 -4.50 5.62 -8.76
CA LEU A 179 -3.23 6.25 -8.40
C LEU A 179 -2.45 5.46 -7.33
N PHE A 180 -1.18 5.80 -7.14
CA PHE A 180 -0.44 5.33 -5.96
C PHE A 180 -1.02 5.98 -4.70
N SER A 181 -0.91 5.29 -3.56
CA SER A 181 -1.30 5.82 -2.25
C SER A 181 -0.12 5.78 -1.30
N LEU A 182 0.03 6.82 -0.49
CA LEU A 182 0.92 6.85 0.66
C LEU A 182 0.06 6.98 1.92
N ASP A 183 0.20 6.06 2.86
CA ASP A 183 -0.42 6.11 4.17
C ASP A 183 0.65 6.26 5.27
N TYR A 184 0.48 7.24 6.15
CA TYR A 184 1.29 7.43 7.35
C TYR A 184 0.46 7.14 8.60
N HIS A 185 0.92 6.22 9.44
CA HIS A 185 0.26 5.93 10.71
C HIS A 185 0.79 6.86 11.81
N HIS A 186 -0.05 7.78 12.28
CA HIS A 186 0.34 8.76 13.30
C HIS A 186 0.47 8.14 14.69
N GLU A 187 -0.58 7.45 15.14
CA GLU A 187 -0.64 6.90 16.50
C GLU A 187 -1.79 5.90 16.67
N GLY A 188 -1.74 5.14 17.76
CA GLY A 188 -2.81 4.26 18.22
C GLY A 188 -2.47 2.79 18.03
N GLY A 189 -3.51 1.98 17.84
CA GLY A 189 -3.36 0.55 17.59
C GLY A 189 -2.83 0.25 16.19
N VAL A 190 -2.10 -0.86 16.08
CA VAL A 190 -1.54 -1.40 14.83
C VAL A 190 -2.62 -1.66 13.78
N HIS A 191 -2.28 -1.42 12.51
CA HIS A 191 -3.12 -1.69 11.35
C HIS A 191 -2.70 -2.99 10.67
N PHE A 192 -3.67 -3.86 10.40
CA PHE A 192 -3.48 -5.11 9.65
C PHE A 192 -4.04 -4.95 8.25
N TRP A 193 -3.14 -4.85 7.27
CA TRP A 193 -3.46 -4.64 5.87
C TRP A 193 -3.46 -5.95 5.09
N TYR A 194 -4.45 -6.09 4.21
CA TYR A 194 -4.52 -7.13 3.19
C TYR A 194 -4.53 -6.46 1.83
N ILE A 195 -3.58 -6.85 1.00
CA ILE A 195 -3.22 -6.17 -0.23
C ILE A 195 -3.36 -7.16 -1.36
N ILE A 196 -4.20 -6.83 -2.35
CA ILE A 196 -4.47 -7.68 -3.51
C ILE A 196 -3.88 -6.94 -4.73
N PRO A 197 -2.74 -7.40 -5.28
CA PRO A 197 -2.08 -6.75 -6.39
C PRO A 197 -3.02 -6.55 -7.58
N HIS A 198 -2.76 -5.53 -8.39
CA HIS A 198 -3.57 -5.21 -9.56
C HIS A 198 -3.84 -6.42 -10.48
N SER A 199 -2.84 -7.29 -10.69
CA SER A 199 -2.93 -8.50 -11.50
C SER A 199 -4.03 -9.49 -11.05
N GLU A 200 -4.42 -9.45 -9.78
CA GLU A 200 -5.37 -10.37 -9.17
C GLU A 200 -6.83 -9.86 -9.20
N ARG A 201 -7.04 -8.59 -9.60
CA ARG A 201 -8.37 -7.97 -9.62
C ARG A 201 -9.38 -8.72 -10.47
N ARG A 202 -8.96 -9.18 -11.66
CA ARG A 202 -9.84 -9.92 -12.57
C ARG A 202 -10.25 -11.27 -11.97
N ALA A 203 -9.33 -11.95 -11.30
CA ALA A 203 -9.62 -13.21 -10.61
C ALA A 203 -10.62 -12.99 -9.47
N LEU A 204 -10.42 -11.92 -8.68
CA LEU A 204 -11.34 -11.53 -7.62
C LEU A 204 -12.73 -11.16 -8.16
N GLN A 205 -12.82 -10.33 -9.20
CA GLN A 205 -14.11 -9.99 -9.80
C GLN A 205 -14.83 -11.23 -10.32
N THR A 206 -14.10 -12.14 -10.99
CA THR A 206 -14.66 -13.42 -11.47
C THR A 206 -15.19 -14.28 -10.32
N LEU A 207 -14.49 -14.30 -9.17
CA LEU A 207 -14.96 -14.98 -7.97
C LEU A 207 -16.28 -14.36 -7.47
N LEU A 208 -16.35 -13.04 -7.35
CA LEU A 208 -17.55 -12.34 -6.90
C LEU A 208 -18.74 -12.61 -7.84
N ASP A 209 -18.52 -12.51 -9.16
CA ASP A 209 -19.55 -12.75 -10.17
C ASP A 209 -20.08 -14.20 -10.10
N LYS A 210 -19.20 -15.20 -9.92
CA LYS A 210 -19.58 -16.61 -9.74
C LYS A 210 -20.41 -16.84 -8.48
N GLN A 211 -20.22 -16.01 -7.45
CA GLN A 211 -21.00 -16.05 -6.21
C GLN A 211 -22.24 -15.14 -6.26
N ASN A 212 -22.55 -14.56 -7.43
CA ASN A 212 -23.63 -13.59 -7.62
C ASN A 212 -23.51 -12.36 -6.69
N ILE A 213 -22.28 -11.98 -6.33
CA ILE A 213 -21.99 -10.80 -5.52
C ILE A 213 -21.72 -9.62 -6.46
N SER A 214 -22.73 -8.76 -6.62
CA SER A 214 -22.59 -7.53 -7.40
C SER A 214 -21.91 -6.44 -6.57
N ALA A 215 -20.58 -6.45 -6.55
CA ALA A 215 -19.79 -5.42 -5.87
C ALA A 215 -18.73 -4.83 -6.80
N CYS A 216 -18.54 -3.51 -6.69
CA CYS A 216 -17.40 -2.84 -7.28
C CYS A 216 -16.23 -2.86 -6.29
N LEU A 217 -15.07 -3.27 -6.79
CA LEU A 217 -13.85 -3.41 -5.98
C LEU A 217 -13.28 -2.05 -5.52
N ASP A 218 -13.62 -0.96 -6.20
CA ASP A 218 -12.98 0.35 -5.95
C ASP A 218 -13.69 1.18 -4.87
N HIS A 219 -14.93 0.88 -4.54
CA HIS A 219 -15.78 1.80 -3.77
C HIS A 219 -16.02 1.40 -2.31
N GLY A 220 -15.20 0.51 -1.75
CA GLY A 220 -15.32 0.19 -0.32
C GLY A 220 -16.60 -0.55 0.03
N LYS A 221 -17.19 -1.30 -0.92
CA LYS A 221 -18.50 -1.96 -0.77
C LYS A 221 -18.45 -3.36 -0.20
N ILE A 222 -17.26 -3.92 -0.08
CA ILE A 222 -17.05 -5.24 0.47
C ILE A 222 -15.85 -5.25 1.40
N PHE A 223 -15.84 -6.22 2.30
CA PHE A 223 -14.70 -6.60 3.11
C PHE A 223 -14.57 -8.12 3.03
N ILE A 224 -13.35 -8.62 2.85
CA ILE A 224 -13.11 -10.01 2.48
C ILE A 224 -12.20 -10.68 3.50
N ASP A 225 -12.64 -11.79 4.09
CA ASP A 225 -11.73 -12.62 4.87
C ASP A 225 -10.68 -13.28 3.95
N PRO A 226 -9.38 -13.16 4.26
CA PRO A 226 -8.30 -13.66 3.39
C PRO A 226 -8.41 -15.17 3.10
N THR A 227 -9.04 -15.96 3.98
CA THR A 227 -9.23 -17.41 3.76
C THR A 227 -9.96 -17.73 2.46
N ILE A 228 -10.82 -16.84 1.97
CA ILE A 228 -11.48 -17.04 0.67
C ILE A 228 -10.53 -16.80 -0.50
N LEU A 229 -9.58 -15.88 -0.36
CA LEU A 229 -8.56 -15.62 -1.39
C LEU A 229 -7.65 -16.84 -1.53
N GLU A 230 -7.25 -17.44 -0.41
CA GLU A 230 -6.46 -18.67 -0.36
C GLU A 230 -7.18 -19.84 -1.03
N LYS A 231 -8.47 -20.04 -0.71
CA LYS A 231 -9.30 -21.11 -1.28
C LYS A 231 -9.38 -21.03 -2.80
N TYR A 232 -9.37 -19.82 -3.37
CA TYR A 232 -9.46 -19.59 -4.81
C TYR A 232 -8.13 -19.24 -5.47
N TYR A 233 -7.01 -19.40 -4.76
CA TYR A 233 -5.66 -19.10 -5.26
C TYR A 233 -5.50 -17.66 -5.79
N ILE A 234 -6.23 -16.72 -5.20
CA ILE A 234 -6.07 -15.29 -5.46
C ILE A 234 -4.94 -14.80 -4.58
N ARG A 235 -3.88 -14.27 -5.20
CA ARG A 235 -2.72 -13.81 -4.46
C ARG A 235 -3.06 -12.57 -3.63
N TYR A 236 -2.61 -12.57 -2.39
CA TYR A 236 -2.67 -11.38 -1.53
C TYR A 236 -1.44 -11.34 -0.61
N HIS A 237 -1.15 -10.15 -0.10
CA HIS A 237 -0.04 -9.87 0.78
C HIS A 237 -0.51 -9.21 2.07
N ARG A 238 0.28 -9.38 3.13
CA ARG A 238 -0.04 -8.83 4.45
C ARG A 238 1.00 -7.82 4.90
N ILE A 239 0.52 -6.71 5.48
CA ILE A 239 1.36 -5.75 6.21
C ILE A 239 0.79 -5.51 7.60
N THR A 240 1.67 -5.50 8.59
CA THR A 240 1.41 -4.98 9.93
C THR A 240 2.10 -3.62 10.04
N GLN A 241 1.30 -2.55 10.12
CA GLN A 241 1.77 -1.17 10.19
C GLN A 241 1.59 -0.65 11.63
N SER A 242 2.71 -0.29 12.25
CA SER A 242 2.80 0.33 13.57
C SER A 242 2.87 1.86 13.45
N PRO A 243 2.63 2.59 14.54
CA PRO A 243 2.81 4.05 14.53
C PRO A 243 4.19 4.47 14.03
N ASN A 244 4.22 5.56 13.26
CA ASN A 244 5.39 6.14 12.59
C ASN A 244 5.95 5.33 11.41
N GLU A 245 5.20 4.35 10.90
CA GLU A 245 5.49 3.66 9.64
C GLU A 245 4.62 4.19 8.50
N PHE A 246 5.19 4.15 7.29
CA PHE A 246 4.43 4.35 6.06
C PHE A 246 4.08 3.03 5.38
N VAL A 247 2.92 2.99 4.74
CA VAL A 247 2.56 1.99 3.74
C VAL A 247 2.36 2.70 2.42
N VAL A 248 3.05 2.25 1.37
CA VAL A 248 2.83 2.72 0.00
C VAL A 248 2.08 1.63 -0.74
N LEU A 249 0.98 1.99 -1.38
CA LEU A 249 0.22 1.12 -2.27
C LEU A 249 0.52 1.48 -3.73
N SER A 250 0.74 0.46 -4.54
CA SER A 250 0.96 0.60 -5.98
C SER A 250 -0.32 1.03 -6.70
N ALA A 251 -0.16 1.63 -7.87
CA ALA A 251 -1.28 1.95 -8.76
C ALA A 251 -2.18 0.72 -9.00
N GLY A 252 -3.49 0.96 -9.02
CA GLY A 252 -4.51 -0.06 -9.26
C GLY A 252 -4.65 -1.15 -8.19
N THR A 253 -3.81 -1.16 -7.15
CA THR A 253 -3.84 -2.19 -6.11
C THR A 253 -5.08 -2.04 -5.23
N LEU A 254 -5.69 -3.18 -4.88
CA LEU A 254 -6.77 -3.22 -3.90
C LEU A 254 -6.20 -3.41 -2.50
N SER A 255 -6.78 -2.72 -1.53
CA SER A 255 -6.40 -2.86 -0.13
C SER A 255 -7.60 -2.76 0.79
N GLN A 256 -7.51 -3.48 1.90
CA GLN A 256 -8.40 -3.33 3.05
C GLN A 256 -7.55 -3.42 4.32
N CYS A 257 -8.04 -2.87 5.42
CA CYS A 257 -7.39 -3.07 6.71
C CYS A 257 -8.37 -3.00 7.87
N PHE A 258 -7.94 -3.51 9.02
CA PHE A 258 -8.59 -3.24 10.30
C PHE A 258 -7.54 -2.84 11.34
N THR A 259 -8.00 -2.26 12.44
CA THR A 259 -7.11 -1.71 13.49
C THR A 259 -7.36 -2.40 14.82
N MET A 260 -6.30 -2.66 15.59
CA MET A 260 -6.46 -3.27 16.92
C MET A 260 -7.05 -2.34 17.97
N HIS A 261 -6.81 -1.03 17.84
CA HIS A 261 -7.30 -0.02 18.77
C HIS A 261 -7.64 1.25 18.01
N ALA A 262 -8.24 2.21 18.73
CA ALA A 262 -8.41 3.56 18.21
C ALA A 262 -7.07 4.10 17.68
N SER A 263 -7.11 4.75 16.51
CA SER A 263 -5.91 5.21 15.83
C SER A 263 -6.19 6.35 14.86
N TYR A 264 -5.10 7.03 14.49
CA TYR A 264 -5.07 8.01 13.43
C TYR A 264 -4.04 7.60 12.38
N SER A 265 -4.45 7.59 11.12
CA SER A 265 -3.54 7.54 9.97
C SER A 265 -3.95 8.56 8.94
N GLU A 266 -3.06 8.92 8.04
CA GLU A 266 -3.30 9.93 7.04
C GLU A 266 -2.79 9.43 5.70
N SER A 267 -3.62 9.57 4.66
CA SER A 267 -3.27 9.10 3.33
C SER A 267 -3.30 10.22 2.30
N ILE A 268 -2.42 10.13 1.31
CA ILE A 268 -2.42 10.99 0.12
C ILE A 268 -2.15 10.15 -1.13
N VAL A 269 -2.62 10.62 -2.29
CA VAL A 269 -2.38 9.97 -3.57
C VAL A 269 -1.31 10.67 -4.38
N PHE A 270 -0.63 9.93 -5.24
CA PHE A 270 0.40 10.45 -6.13
C PHE A 270 0.56 9.55 -7.37
N ALA A 271 1.40 9.93 -8.33
CA ALA A 271 1.65 9.12 -9.52
C ALA A 271 3.15 8.94 -9.80
N LEU A 272 3.53 7.73 -10.22
CA LEU A 272 4.82 7.43 -10.85
C LEU A 272 4.60 7.23 -12.36
N PRO A 273 5.65 7.28 -13.21
CA PRO A 273 5.53 7.03 -14.65
C PRO A 273 4.72 5.78 -15.02
N SER A 274 4.89 4.69 -14.26
CA SER A 274 4.17 3.43 -14.43
C SER A 274 2.64 3.54 -14.36
N TRP A 275 2.09 4.58 -13.71
CA TRP A 275 0.64 4.83 -13.68
C TRP A 275 0.07 5.04 -15.09
N ILE A 276 0.84 5.68 -15.98
CA ILE A 276 0.49 5.87 -17.39
C ILE A 276 0.96 4.66 -18.21
N GLU A 277 2.21 4.22 -18.03
CA GLU A 277 2.84 3.18 -18.86
C GLU A 277 2.16 1.81 -18.74
N GLU A 278 1.63 1.48 -17.56
CA GLU A 278 0.87 0.24 -17.30
C GLU A 278 -0.65 0.45 -17.44
N GLU A 279 -1.06 1.58 -18.02
CA GLU A 279 -2.45 1.90 -18.36
C GLU A 279 -3.42 2.00 -17.17
N HIS A 280 -2.94 2.08 -15.92
CA HIS A 280 -3.79 2.23 -14.72
C HIS A 280 -4.71 3.46 -14.81
N ALA A 281 -4.20 4.57 -15.38
CA ALA A 281 -4.94 5.80 -15.60
C ALA A 281 -6.14 5.65 -16.56
N SER A 282 -6.07 4.68 -17.48
CA SER A 282 -7.07 4.45 -18.52
C SER A 282 -8.19 3.51 -18.09
N ILE A 283 -8.07 2.89 -16.90
CA ILE A 283 -9.06 1.96 -16.38
C ILE A 283 -10.32 2.73 -15.99
N SER A 284 -11.36 2.55 -16.81
CA SER A 284 -12.66 3.20 -16.59
C SER A 284 -13.36 2.66 -15.34
N THR A 285 -13.63 3.55 -14.39
CA THR A 285 -14.54 3.31 -13.26
C THR A 285 -16.02 3.39 -13.66
N ALA A 286 -16.33 3.77 -14.91
CA ALA A 286 -17.69 4.00 -15.41
C ALA A 286 -18.53 2.72 -15.58
N SER A 287 -17.95 1.54 -15.31
CA SER A 287 -18.69 0.27 -15.28
C SER A 287 -19.28 -0.05 -13.90
N CYS A 288 -19.11 0.81 -12.89
CA CYS A 288 -19.72 0.58 -11.58
C CYS A 288 -21.25 0.63 -11.67
N ARG A 289 -21.92 -0.45 -11.26
CA ARG A 289 -23.38 -0.49 -11.05
C ARG A 289 -23.80 -0.08 -9.64
N CYS A 290 -22.90 0.57 -8.90
CA CYS A 290 -23.16 1.01 -7.53
C CYS A 290 -23.94 2.32 -7.52
N ASP A 291 -24.92 2.46 -6.61
CA ASP A 291 -25.71 3.68 -6.42
C ASP A 291 -24.92 4.84 -5.76
N ILE A 292 -23.58 4.87 -5.89
CA ILE A 292 -22.78 6.01 -5.44
C ILE A 292 -22.81 7.06 -6.55
N PRO A 293 -23.26 8.30 -6.26
CA PRO A 293 -23.23 9.36 -7.26
C PRO A 293 -21.80 9.56 -7.76
N HIS A 294 -21.58 9.35 -9.07
CA HIS A 294 -20.32 9.60 -9.77
C HIS A 294 -19.77 11.02 -9.54
N ASP A 295 -20.63 11.97 -9.15
CA ASP A 295 -20.29 13.37 -8.87
C ASP A 295 -19.44 13.60 -7.61
N SER A 296 -19.33 12.63 -6.72
CA SER A 296 -18.59 12.81 -5.45
C SER A 296 -17.09 12.49 -5.52
N LEU A 297 -16.58 12.10 -6.70
CA LEU A 297 -15.23 11.52 -6.88
C LEU A 297 -14.45 12.08 -8.09
N SER A 298 -14.92 13.14 -8.74
CA SER A 298 -14.38 13.58 -10.04
C SER A 298 -13.21 14.57 -9.92
N ILE A 299 -12.10 14.14 -9.31
CA ILE A 299 -10.81 14.70 -9.74
C ILE A 299 -10.55 14.08 -11.11
N THR A 300 -10.94 14.78 -12.18
CA THR A 300 -10.58 14.40 -13.54
C THR A 300 -9.25 15.04 -13.89
N CYS A 301 -8.27 14.18 -14.16
CA CYS A 301 -6.95 14.58 -14.65
C CYS A 301 -6.95 14.44 -16.18
N ASP A 302 -6.56 15.49 -16.91
CA ASP A 302 -6.44 15.41 -18.37
C ASP A 302 -5.20 14.58 -18.72
N LEU A 303 -5.43 13.37 -19.22
CA LEU A 303 -4.35 12.43 -19.57
C LEU A 303 -3.54 12.91 -20.77
N ASN A 304 -4.04 13.84 -21.59
CA ASN A 304 -3.28 14.41 -22.70
C ASN A 304 -2.08 15.25 -22.24
N LEU A 305 -2.05 15.66 -20.96
CA LEU A 305 -0.93 16.38 -20.36
C LEU A 305 0.27 15.47 -20.06
N PHE A 306 0.11 14.16 -20.13
CA PHE A 306 1.12 13.15 -19.82
C PHE A 306 1.68 12.55 -21.11
N THR A 307 2.25 13.41 -21.98
CA THR A 307 2.89 12.92 -23.21
C THR A 307 4.17 12.18 -22.87
N ARG A 308 4.57 11.23 -23.73
CA ARG A 308 5.79 10.43 -23.53
C ARG A 308 7.02 11.31 -23.29
N ASP A 309 7.21 12.35 -24.10
CA ASP A 309 8.36 13.24 -24.00
C ASP A 309 8.41 13.99 -22.65
N LEU A 310 7.24 14.42 -22.13
CA LEU A 310 7.16 15.10 -20.82
C LEU A 310 7.39 14.13 -19.65
N ILE A 311 6.93 12.88 -19.78
CA ILE A 311 7.21 11.83 -18.80
C ILE A 311 8.72 11.54 -18.76
N GLU A 312 9.36 11.37 -19.92
CA GLU A 312 10.81 11.14 -20.03
C GLU A 312 11.62 12.30 -19.43
N GLU A 313 11.22 13.56 -19.71
CA GLU A 313 11.84 14.76 -19.12
C GLU A 313 11.68 14.77 -17.60
N TYR A 314 10.48 14.47 -17.09
CA TYR A 314 10.21 14.39 -15.65
C TYR A 314 11.06 13.32 -14.98
N THR A 315 11.09 12.11 -15.54
CA THR A 315 11.86 10.98 -15.01
C THR A 315 13.34 11.33 -14.95
N THR A 316 13.91 11.82 -16.05
CA THR A 316 15.32 12.21 -16.13
C THR A 316 15.68 13.32 -15.14
N SER A 317 14.79 14.29 -14.93
CA SER A 317 15.11 15.47 -14.11
C SER A 317 14.83 15.30 -12.61
N ASN A 318 13.92 14.39 -12.24
CA ASN A 318 13.41 14.30 -10.86
C ASN A 318 13.58 12.91 -10.23
N LEU A 319 13.64 11.84 -11.03
CA LEU A 319 13.71 10.46 -10.54
C LEU A 319 15.10 9.85 -10.79
N ASP A 320 15.69 10.14 -11.94
CA ASP A 320 17.02 9.70 -12.30
C ASP A 320 18.05 10.77 -11.91
N ASN A 321 18.86 10.47 -10.89
CA ASN A 321 20.25 10.88 -10.94
C ASN A 321 21.03 9.59 -10.90
N VAL A 322 21.65 9.26 -12.03
CA VAL A 322 22.65 8.23 -12.17
C VAL A 322 23.73 8.51 -11.14
N ILE A 323 23.75 7.73 -10.05
CA ILE A 323 25.02 7.46 -9.38
C ILE A 323 25.65 6.41 -10.29
N ASN A 324 26.64 6.83 -11.08
CA ASN A 324 27.57 5.91 -11.72
C ASN A 324 28.40 5.28 -10.58
N ASP A 325 27.85 4.29 -9.91
CA ASP A 325 28.64 3.37 -9.10
C ASP A 325 28.85 2.11 -9.94
N ASP A 326 30.07 2.05 -10.50
CA ASP A 326 30.84 0.88 -10.89
C ASP A 326 30.39 0.04 -12.10
N LEU A 327 30.65 0.61 -13.29
CA LEU A 327 31.42 -0.13 -14.30
C LEU A 327 32.86 -0.28 -13.78
N ASP A 328 33.15 -1.38 -13.08
CA ASP A 328 34.47 -2.03 -13.05
C ASP A 328 34.40 -3.35 -12.26
N ILE A 329 33.62 -4.33 -12.77
CA ILE A 329 33.99 -5.72 -12.55
C ILE A 329 34.84 -6.13 -13.74
N VAL A 330 36.15 -5.89 -13.57
CA VAL A 330 37.20 -6.47 -14.38
C VAL A 330 36.99 -7.99 -14.38
N THR A 331 36.59 -8.50 -15.53
CA THR A 331 36.71 -9.89 -15.90
C THR A 331 38.19 -10.27 -15.86
N ASN A 332 38.62 -11.04 -14.86
CA ASN A 332 39.89 -11.76 -14.90
C ASN A 332 39.74 -13.10 -14.18
N TYR A 333 39.14 -14.06 -14.87
CA TYR A 333 39.46 -15.47 -14.68
C TYR A 333 39.69 -16.06 -16.06
N ASP A 334 40.95 -16.05 -16.50
CA ASP A 334 41.46 -17.00 -17.49
C ASP A 334 42.99 -17.00 -17.50
N THR A 335 43.59 -17.92 -16.74
CA THR A 335 44.84 -18.64 -17.09
C THR A 335 45.07 -19.82 -16.13
N PRO A 336 45.81 -20.88 -16.52
CA PRO A 336 45.25 -22.22 -16.61
C PRO A 336 45.78 -23.17 -15.51
N MET A 337 45.03 -24.25 -15.28
CA MET A 337 45.53 -25.42 -14.54
C MET A 337 46.78 -26.00 -15.23
N THR A 338 47.92 -25.94 -14.56
CA THR A 338 49.02 -26.89 -14.79
C THR A 338 49.82 -27.05 -13.50
N ALA A 339 49.51 -28.08 -12.72
CA ALA A 339 50.37 -28.58 -11.66
C ALA A 339 50.96 -29.92 -12.12
N MET A 340 52.15 -29.86 -12.71
CA MET A 340 53.02 -31.03 -12.85
C MET A 340 53.76 -31.22 -11.52
N SER A 341 53.66 -32.43 -10.96
CA SER A 341 54.38 -32.86 -9.77
C SER A 341 55.88 -33.01 -10.04
N THR A 342 56.63 -32.69 -8.99
CA THR A 342 58.08 -32.61 -8.76
C THR A 342 58.95 -33.76 -9.31
N PRO A 343 60.21 -33.46 -9.70
CA PRO A 343 61.27 -34.45 -9.79
C PRO A 343 62.00 -34.61 -8.43
N CYS A 344 62.11 -35.85 -7.95
CA CYS A 344 63.08 -36.23 -6.92
C CYS A 344 64.45 -36.44 -7.58
N ASN A 345 65.50 -35.83 -7.02
CA ASN A 345 66.81 -36.44 -6.80
C ASN A 345 67.75 -35.43 -6.14
N LEU A 346 68.18 -35.73 -4.92
CA LEU A 346 69.45 -35.28 -4.36
C LEU A 346 70.12 -36.49 -3.74
N ASP A 347 71.28 -36.81 -4.30
CA ASP A 347 72.23 -37.82 -3.86
C ASP A 347 72.78 -37.50 -2.46
N HIS A 348 73.01 -38.54 -1.64
CA HIS A 348 74.38 -38.95 -1.29
C HIS A 348 74.43 -40.17 -0.33
N ASN A 349 75.25 -41.13 -0.76
CA ASN A 349 76.26 -41.88 0.00
C ASN A 349 75.96 -43.15 0.80
N SER A 350 76.72 -44.18 0.37
CA SER A 350 77.51 -45.18 1.12
C SER A 350 76.74 -46.30 1.84
N LEU A 351 76.80 -47.55 1.35
CA LEU A 351 77.89 -48.56 1.39
C LEU A 351 77.85 -49.45 2.66
N HIS A 352 77.99 -50.76 2.41
CA HIS A 352 78.07 -51.92 3.31
C HIS A 352 76.72 -52.54 3.72
N GLY A 353 76.52 -53.85 3.62
CA GLY A 353 77.38 -54.97 3.25
C GLY A 353 76.68 -56.29 3.61
N ILE A 354 77.13 -57.36 2.96
CA ILE A 354 76.77 -58.79 3.11
C ILE A 354 75.51 -59.23 2.35
#